data_AF-A0A8D9F544-F1
#
_entry.id   AF-A0A8D9F544-F1
#
_cell.length_a   1.000
_cell.length_b   1.000
_cell.length_c   1.000
_cell.angle_alpha   90.00
_cell.angle_beta   90.00
_cell.angle_gamma   90.00
#
_symmetry.space_group_name_H-M   'P 1'
#
loop_
_entity.id
_entity.type
_entity.pdbx_description
1 polymer ?
#
loop_
_entity_poly.entity_id
_entity_poly.type
_entity_poly.pdbx_seq_one_letter_code
_entity_poly.pdbx_strand_id
1 'polypeptide(L)'
;MTGLSGDGSYLSHDVSTDTSLDMSMSPIRPMSIDVFNTFLCKIYNQKFITNINILNINNKTALEIYQKLVKLNNEFIGTKYRQEIKKQVDALDLDKITHFSFSSLLKSLFHESYEFNYVKLLVLFYFCCDLISKCYSQCLISLMNSIQSWFETFLNTTFSDWIASKGGWNNILTEGCKNTFDLIESICIGSIIASAIFIIAKYLVK
;
A
#
# COMPACT_ATOMS: atom_id res chain seq x y z
N MET A 1 -37.11 34.94 -62.66
CA MET A 1 -36.28 34.27 -61.65
C MET A 1 -37.21 33.37 -60.84
N THR A 2 -37.63 32.19 -61.34
CA THR A 2 -36.99 30.86 -61.18
C THR A 2 -36.54 30.62 -59.73
N GLY A 3 -37.05 29.67 -58.95
CA GLY A 3 -38.01 28.60 -59.23
C GLY A 3 -38.52 27.94 -57.93
N LEU A 4 -39.65 27.23 -58.06
CA LEU A 4 -40.19 26.28 -57.09
C LEU A 4 -39.65 24.89 -57.41
N SER A 5 -39.24 24.13 -56.39
CA SER A 5 -39.29 22.66 -56.39
C SER A 5 -39.15 22.17 -54.95
N GLY A 6 -40.22 21.59 -54.44
CA GLY A 6 -40.13 20.60 -53.39
C GLY A 6 -39.86 19.24 -54.02
N ASP A 7 -39.04 18.44 -53.37
CA ASP A 7 -39.09 16.99 -53.49
C ASP A 7 -38.68 16.40 -52.14
N GLY A 8 -39.57 15.56 -51.60
CA GLY A 8 -39.25 14.68 -50.50
C GLY A 8 -38.70 13.37 -51.06
N SER A 9 -37.62 12.85 -50.48
CA SER A 9 -37.39 11.41 -50.44
C SER A 9 -36.49 11.05 -49.28
N TYR A 10 -37.00 10.12 -48.48
CA TYR A 10 -36.29 9.36 -47.47
C TYR A 10 -35.08 8.65 -48.07
N LEU A 11 -33.93 8.74 -47.41
CA LEU A 11 -32.92 7.69 -47.41
C LEU A 11 -32.16 7.75 -46.08
N SER A 12 -32.53 6.80 -45.22
CA SER A 12 -31.76 6.38 -44.06
C SER A 12 -30.37 5.93 -44.51
N HIS A 13 -29.33 6.48 -43.90
CA HIS A 13 -28.03 5.82 -43.86
C HIS A 13 -27.40 6.07 -42.50
N ASP A 14 -27.48 5.01 -41.69
CA ASP A 14 -26.60 4.61 -40.60
C ASP A 14 -25.39 5.52 -40.39
N VAL A 15 -25.51 6.46 -39.46
CA VAL A 15 -24.34 7.03 -38.80
C VAL A 15 -24.21 6.30 -37.48
N SER A 16 -23.25 5.37 -37.53
CA SER A 16 -22.64 4.65 -36.44
C SER A 16 -22.79 5.38 -35.11
N THR A 17 -23.34 4.65 -34.16
CA THR A 17 -23.14 4.87 -32.73
C THR A 17 -21.65 4.77 -32.47
N ASP A 18 -20.92 5.87 -32.70
CA ASP A 18 -19.68 6.15 -31.99
C ASP A 18 -20.09 6.38 -30.54
N THR A 19 -20.33 5.23 -29.91
CA THR A 19 -20.15 5.01 -28.49
C THR A 19 -18.71 5.39 -28.25
N SER A 20 -18.49 6.69 -28.06
CA SER A 20 -17.40 7.22 -27.27
C SER A 20 -17.57 6.53 -25.92
N LEU A 21 -16.99 5.34 -25.85
CA LEU A 21 -16.68 4.64 -24.64
C LEU A 21 -16.02 5.68 -23.78
N ASP A 22 -16.84 6.16 -22.84
CA ASP A 22 -16.48 6.85 -21.64
C ASP A 22 -15.24 6.17 -21.09
N MET A 23 -14.08 6.65 -21.53
CA MET A 23 -12.83 6.53 -20.82
C MET A 23 -12.99 7.42 -19.59
N SER A 24 -13.88 6.98 -18.70
CA SER A 24 -13.76 7.28 -17.29
C SER A 24 -12.38 6.77 -16.94
N MET A 25 -11.43 7.70 -16.91
CA MET A 25 -10.21 7.51 -16.16
C MET A 25 -10.67 7.16 -14.76
N SER A 26 -10.66 5.87 -14.44
CA SER A 26 -10.82 5.43 -13.07
C SER A 26 -9.76 6.19 -12.27
N PRO A 27 -10.16 6.99 -11.27
CA PRO A 27 -9.25 7.90 -10.58
C PRO A 27 -8.18 7.02 -9.96
N ILE A 28 -6.93 7.19 -10.39
CA ILE A 28 -5.70 6.71 -9.75
C ILE A 28 -6.03 5.62 -8.72
N ARG A 29 -6.40 4.42 -9.19
CA ARG A 29 -6.46 3.26 -8.29
C ARG A 29 -5.05 3.19 -7.74
N PRO A 30 -4.84 3.50 -6.46
CA PRO A 30 -3.59 4.13 -6.11
C PRO A 30 -2.55 3.05 -6.08
N MET A 31 -1.45 3.34 -6.78
CA MET A 31 -0.28 2.48 -6.92
C MET A 31 0.19 1.89 -5.57
N SER A 32 -0.14 2.53 -4.44
CA SER A 32 0.05 2.01 -3.09
C SER A 32 -0.66 0.71 -2.77
N ILE A 33 -1.93 0.56 -3.14
CA ILE A 33 -2.68 -0.69 -2.97
C ILE A 33 -2.04 -1.79 -3.82
N ASP A 34 -1.70 -1.48 -5.07
CA ASP A 34 -1.12 -2.47 -5.98
C ASP A 34 0.25 -2.95 -5.51
N VAL A 35 1.08 -2.02 -5.02
CA VAL A 35 2.40 -2.31 -4.45
C VAL A 35 2.26 -3.12 -3.17
N PHE A 36 1.34 -2.76 -2.27
CA PHE A 36 1.10 -3.51 -1.03
C PHE A 36 0.57 -4.92 -1.31
N ASN A 37 -0.42 -5.07 -2.19
CA ASN A 37 -0.95 -6.37 -2.58
C ASN A 37 0.14 -7.24 -3.22
N THR A 38 0.99 -6.64 -4.06
CA THR A 38 2.12 -7.35 -4.63
C THR A 38 3.11 -7.81 -3.54
N PHE A 39 3.38 -6.98 -2.53
CA PHE A 39 4.19 -7.35 -1.37
C PHE A 39 3.58 -8.51 -0.59
N LEU A 40 2.29 -8.42 -0.24
CA LEU A 40 1.55 -9.47 0.48
C LEU A 40 1.61 -10.82 -0.26
N CYS A 41 1.36 -10.82 -1.57
CA CYS A 41 1.28 -12.03 -2.38
C CYS A 41 2.64 -12.65 -2.67
N LYS A 42 3.61 -11.82 -3.11
CA LYS A 42 4.87 -12.30 -3.68
C LYS A 42 6.02 -12.35 -2.68
N ILE A 43 6.03 -11.43 -1.72
CA ILE A 43 7.12 -11.30 -0.74
C ILE A 43 6.74 -12.00 0.56
N TYR A 44 5.52 -11.78 1.04
CA TYR A 44 5.07 -12.32 2.31
C TYR A 44 4.46 -13.75 2.19
N ASN A 45 4.38 -14.30 0.97
CA ASN A 45 3.96 -15.67 0.63
C ASN A 45 2.62 -16.11 1.27
N GLN A 46 1.72 -15.17 1.52
CA GLN A 46 0.36 -15.48 1.98
C GLN A 46 -0.60 -15.63 0.81
N LYS A 47 -0.57 -16.82 0.20
CA LYS A 47 -1.50 -17.21 -0.88
C LYS A 47 -2.97 -17.29 -0.43
N PHE A 48 -3.23 -17.31 0.88
CA PHE A 48 -4.57 -17.55 1.44
C PHE A 48 -5.47 -16.30 1.48
N ILE A 49 -4.89 -15.10 1.38
CA ILE A 49 -5.62 -13.82 1.54
C ILE A 49 -6.09 -13.25 0.19
N THR A 50 -5.68 -13.86 -0.92
CA THR A 50 -6.02 -13.37 -2.26
C THR A 50 -7.36 -13.86 -2.76
N ASN A 51 -8.40 -13.05 -2.54
CA ASN A 51 -9.42 -12.77 -3.56
C ASN A 51 -9.13 -11.43 -4.29
N ILE A 52 -7.88 -10.96 -4.19
CA ILE A 52 -7.41 -9.74 -4.85
C ILE A 52 -6.83 -10.16 -6.19
N ASN A 53 -7.45 -9.69 -7.27
CA ASN A 53 -6.96 -9.82 -8.64
C ASN A 53 -5.47 -9.48 -8.66
N ILE A 54 -4.63 -10.50 -8.89
CA ILE A 54 -3.22 -10.30 -9.19
C ILE A 54 -3.21 -9.41 -10.43
N LEU A 55 -2.91 -8.13 -10.23
CA LEU A 55 -2.85 -7.22 -11.35
C LEU A 55 -1.78 -7.73 -12.29
N ASN A 56 -2.20 -7.91 -13.53
CA ASN A 56 -1.31 -8.04 -14.66
C ASN A 56 -0.47 -6.76 -14.69
N ILE A 57 0.75 -6.81 -14.15
CA ILE A 57 1.66 -5.65 -14.10
C ILE A 57 2.18 -5.42 -15.52
N ASN A 58 1.32 -4.88 -16.39
CA ASN A 58 1.69 -4.33 -17.69
C ASN A 58 2.33 -2.94 -17.53
N ASN A 59 2.35 -2.40 -16.31
CA ASN A 59 2.97 -1.12 -16.00
C ASN A 59 4.43 -1.32 -15.61
N LYS A 60 5.35 -0.98 -16.52
CA LYS A 60 6.80 -1.05 -16.34
C LYS A 60 7.27 -0.36 -15.04
N THR A 61 6.69 0.77 -14.67
CA THR A 61 7.04 1.51 -13.45
C THR A 61 6.70 0.72 -12.18
N ALA A 62 5.54 0.07 -12.15
CA ALA A 62 5.14 -0.77 -11.02
C ALA A 62 6.04 -2.02 -10.90
N LEU A 63 6.51 -2.57 -12.02
CA LEU A 63 7.46 -3.68 -12.03
C LEU A 63 8.82 -3.26 -11.45
N GLU A 64 9.34 -2.09 -11.82
CA GLU A 64 10.60 -1.55 -11.29
C GLU A 64 10.50 -1.29 -9.78
N ILE A 65 9.39 -0.70 -9.32
CA ILE A 65 9.11 -0.50 -7.89
C ILE A 65 9.06 -1.82 -7.14
N TYR A 66 8.39 -2.82 -7.70
CA TYR A 66 8.35 -4.15 -7.14
C TYR A 66 9.75 -4.77 -7.01
N GLN A 67 10.58 -4.69 -8.05
CA GLN A 67 11.94 -5.23 -8.01
C GLN A 67 12.80 -4.56 -6.93
N LYS A 68 12.71 -3.24 -6.79
CA LYS A 68 13.39 -2.50 -5.71
C LYS A 68 12.90 -2.94 -4.34
N LEU A 69 11.59 -3.11 -4.18
CA LEU A 69 10.99 -3.57 -2.93
C LEU A 69 11.42 -4.99 -2.57
N VAL A 70 11.54 -5.90 -3.55
CA VAL A 70 12.08 -7.25 -3.35
C VAL A 70 13.53 -7.19 -2.86
N LYS A 71 14.36 -6.33 -3.45
CA LYS A 71 15.76 -6.17 -3.00
C LYS A 71 15.83 -5.72 -1.54
N LEU A 72 15.13 -4.64 -1.19
CA LEU A 72 15.04 -4.13 0.18
C LEU A 72 14.51 -5.17 1.15
N ASN A 73 13.51 -5.93 0.73
CA ASN A 73 12.94 -7.00 1.52
C ASN A 73 13.97 -8.08 1.88
N ASN A 74 14.76 -8.53 0.90
CA ASN A 74 15.74 -9.59 1.11
C ASN A 74 16.83 -9.17 2.10
N GLU A 75 17.16 -7.88 2.14
CA GLU A 75 18.06 -7.31 3.14
C GLU A 75 17.38 -7.20 4.51
N PHE A 76 16.11 -6.78 4.55
CA PHE A 76 15.39 -6.54 5.80
C PHE A 76 14.93 -7.81 6.51
N ILE A 77 14.55 -8.87 5.79
CA ILE A 77 13.88 -10.06 6.36
C ILE A 77 14.75 -10.79 7.41
N GLY A 78 16.08 -10.78 7.23
CA GLY A 78 17.04 -11.40 8.14
C GLY A 78 17.45 -10.53 9.33
N THR A 79 16.95 -9.31 9.43
CA THR A 79 17.37 -8.36 10.46
C THR A 79 16.67 -8.60 11.81
N LYS A 80 17.31 -8.19 12.91
CA LYS A 80 16.69 -8.16 14.24
C LYS A 80 15.44 -7.27 14.28
N TYR A 81 15.41 -6.25 13.44
CA TYR A 81 14.29 -5.33 13.25
C TYR A 81 13.02 -6.02 12.79
N ARG A 82 13.12 -6.89 11.78
CA ARG A 82 12.01 -7.71 11.32
C ARG A 82 11.46 -8.61 12.43
N GLN A 83 12.35 -9.20 13.23
CA GLN A 83 11.98 -10.09 14.35
C GLN A 83 11.22 -9.33 15.44
N GLU A 84 11.66 -8.11 15.76
CA GLU A 84 11.01 -7.30 16.79
C GLU A 84 9.60 -6.84 16.35
N ILE A 85 9.40 -6.49 15.07
CA ILE A 85 8.05 -6.21 14.53
C ILE A 85 7.14 -7.41 14.75
N LYS A 86 7.61 -8.62 14.43
CA LYS A 86 6.82 -9.85 14.61
C LYS A 86 6.42 -10.04 16.07
N LYS A 87 7.39 -9.87 16.97
CA LYS A 87 7.20 -10.02 18.42
C LYS A 87 6.15 -9.04 18.96
N GLN A 88 6.18 -7.79 18.51
CA GLN A 88 5.17 -6.81 18.92
C GLN A 88 3.78 -7.20 18.44
N VAL A 89 3.64 -7.59 17.17
CA VAL A 89 2.34 -8.04 16.65
C VAL A 89 1.83 -9.27 17.41
N ASP A 90 2.72 -10.21 17.74
CA ASP A 90 2.38 -11.41 18.51
C ASP A 90 1.92 -11.08 19.94
N ALA A 91 2.43 -9.99 20.54
CA ALA A 91 2.00 -9.51 21.85
C ALA A 91 0.68 -8.72 21.83
N LEU A 92 0.16 -8.31 20.67
CA LEU A 92 -1.07 -7.51 20.59
C LEU A 92 -2.30 -8.25 21.12
N ASP A 93 -3.13 -7.54 21.87
CA ASP A 93 -4.47 -7.97 22.22
C ASP A 93 -5.43 -7.57 21.09
N LEU A 94 -5.87 -8.55 20.29
CA LEU A 94 -6.66 -8.28 19.09
C LEU A 94 -8.05 -7.72 19.39
N ASP A 95 -8.62 -8.04 20.56
CA ASP A 95 -9.96 -7.60 20.97
C ASP A 95 -10.03 -6.09 21.23
N LYS A 96 -8.87 -5.46 21.46
CA LYS A 96 -8.75 -4.02 21.76
C LYS A 96 -8.44 -3.18 20.52
N ILE A 97 -8.26 -3.82 19.37
CA ILE A 97 -7.97 -3.09 18.13
C ILE A 97 -9.26 -2.45 17.63
N THR A 98 -9.26 -1.13 17.55
CA THR A 98 -10.36 -0.32 17.04
C THR A 98 -9.88 0.46 15.82
N HIS A 99 -10.83 0.92 14.99
CA HIS A 99 -10.50 1.82 13.88
C HIS A 99 -9.71 3.05 14.37
N PHE A 100 -10.09 3.61 15.53
CA PHE A 100 -9.41 4.79 16.08
C PHE A 100 -7.97 4.49 16.50
N SER A 101 -7.73 3.39 17.23
CA SER A 101 -6.38 3.04 17.68
C SER A 101 -5.47 2.65 16.52
N PHE A 102 -6.01 1.90 15.54
CA PHE A 102 -5.29 1.54 14.31
C PHE A 102 -4.96 2.77 13.45
N SER A 103 -5.94 3.63 13.15
CA SER A 103 -5.71 4.84 12.35
C SER A 103 -4.78 5.84 13.03
N SER A 104 -4.82 5.95 14.36
CA SER A 104 -3.90 6.81 15.11
C SER A 104 -2.46 6.31 15.06
N LEU A 105 -2.25 5.00 15.16
CA LEU A 105 -0.95 4.36 15.00
C LEU A 105 -0.39 4.62 13.60
N LEU A 106 -1.19 4.38 12.56
CA LEU A 106 -0.76 4.59 11.16
C LEU A 106 -0.39 6.05 10.91
N LYS A 107 -1.20 7.01 11.35
CA LYS A 107 -0.87 8.43 11.23
C LYS A 107 0.41 8.79 11.97
N SER A 108 0.58 8.28 13.19
CA SER A 108 1.77 8.58 14.02
C SER A 108 3.06 8.06 13.37
N LEU A 109 3.02 6.88 12.74
CA LEU A 109 4.18 6.28 12.07
C LEU A 109 4.73 7.16 10.92
N PHE A 110 3.86 7.95 10.28
CA PHE A 110 4.20 8.80 9.14
C PHE A 110 4.20 10.30 9.44
N HIS A 111 3.88 10.70 10.67
CA HIS A 111 3.89 12.10 11.11
C HIS A 111 5.31 12.63 11.39
N GLU A 112 6.25 11.76 11.78
CA GLU A 112 7.59 12.19 12.15
C GLU A 112 8.55 12.31 10.95
N SER A 113 9.33 13.41 10.96
CA SER A 113 10.22 13.88 9.89
C SER A 113 11.52 13.09 9.72
N TYR A 114 11.67 11.91 10.33
CA TYR A 114 12.94 11.18 10.23
C TYR A 114 13.27 10.79 8.78
N GLU A 115 14.55 10.88 8.44
CA GLU A 115 15.17 10.32 7.25
C GLU A 115 15.04 8.77 7.28
N PHE A 116 15.23 8.08 6.14
CA PHE A 116 14.95 6.64 5.91
C PHE A 116 13.48 6.27 5.61
N ASN A 117 12.93 6.83 4.53
CA ASN A 117 11.54 6.60 4.11
C ASN A 117 11.23 5.12 3.77
N TYR A 118 12.21 4.39 3.24
CA TYR A 118 12.06 2.97 2.88
C TYR A 118 11.91 2.04 4.10
N VAL A 119 12.51 2.40 5.24
CA VAL A 119 12.42 1.60 6.47
C VAL A 119 11.02 1.73 7.06
N LYS A 120 10.47 2.96 7.12
CA LYS A 120 9.08 3.19 7.55
C LYS A 120 8.09 2.41 6.69
N LEU A 121 8.32 2.39 5.38
CA LEU A 121 7.54 1.60 4.43
C LEU A 121 7.56 0.10 4.76
N LEU A 122 8.74 -0.49 4.95
CA LEU A 122 8.87 -1.91 5.28
C LEU A 122 8.26 -2.24 6.64
N VAL A 123 8.48 -1.39 7.65
CA VAL A 123 7.89 -1.56 8.98
C VAL A 123 6.36 -1.60 8.88
N LEU A 124 5.76 -0.64 8.17
CA LEU A 124 4.32 -0.61 7.94
C LEU A 124 3.84 -1.89 7.26
N PHE A 125 4.47 -2.27 6.15
CA PHE A 125 4.03 -3.40 5.34
C PHE A 125 4.11 -4.70 6.13
N TYR A 126 5.22 -4.94 6.83
CA TYR A 126 5.39 -6.11 7.67
C TYR A 126 4.43 -6.12 8.86
N PHE A 127 4.24 -4.98 9.53
CA PHE A 127 3.29 -4.86 10.63
C PHE A 127 1.87 -5.24 10.18
N CYS A 128 1.39 -4.66 9.06
CA CYS A 128 0.06 -4.96 8.53
C CYS A 128 -0.06 -6.42 8.09
N CYS A 129 0.95 -6.97 7.40
CA CYS A 129 0.94 -8.38 6.99
C CYS A 129 0.90 -9.32 8.21
N ASP A 130 1.76 -9.10 9.22
CA ASP A 130 1.79 -9.90 10.45
C ASP A 130 0.46 -9.80 11.21
N LEU A 131 -0.14 -8.61 11.28
CA LEU A 131 -1.38 -8.39 12.00
C LEU A 131 -2.56 -9.10 11.34
N ILE A 132 -2.68 -8.97 10.02
CA ILE A 132 -3.70 -9.68 9.23
C ILE A 132 -3.50 -11.20 9.38
N SER A 133 -2.24 -11.68 9.33
CA SER A 133 -1.89 -13.09 9.54
C SER A 133 -2.33 -13.60 10.91
N LYS A 134 -2.12 -12.79 11.96
CA LYS A 134 -2.49 -13.14 13.31
C LYS A 134 -4.01 -13.24 13.44
N CYS A 135 -4.76 -12.27 12.91
CA CYS A 135 -6.22 -12.32 12.89
C CYS A 135 -6.73 -13.58 12.16
N TYR A 136 -6.13 -13.91 11.02
CA TYR A 136 -6.45 -15.11 10.26
C TYR A 136 -6.18 -16.39 11.07
N SER A 137 -5.01 -16.50 11.69
CA SER A 137 -4.63 -17.68 12.51
C SER A 137 -5.53 -17.89 13.73
N GLN A 138 -6.18 -16.83 14.23
CA GLN A 138 -7.12 -16.87 15.35
C GLN A 138 -8.58 -16.93 14.89
N CYS A 139 -8.84 -17.13 13.59
CA CYS A 139 -10.17 -17.19 12.99
C CYS A 139 -11.03 -15.93 13.22
N LEU A 140 -10.42 -14.77 13.46
CA LEU A 140 -11.09 -13.48 13.66
C LEU A 140 -11.40 -12.78 12.34
N ILE A 141 -12.20 -13.42 11.48
CA ILE A 141 -12.44 -12.98 10.09
C ILE A 141 -13.09 -11.59 10.02
N SER A 142 -14.01 -11.26 10.93
CA SER A 142 -14.66 -9.95 10.96
C SER A 142 -13.67 -8.82 11.28
N LEU A 143 -12.79 -9.04 12.26
CA LEU A 143 -11.73 -8.09 12.59
C LEU A 143 -10.71 -7.97 11.46
N MET A 144 -10.32 -9.10 10.85
CA MET A 144 -9.43 -9.12 9.69
C MET A 144 -9.96 -8.25 8.54
N ASN A 145 -11.24 -8.42 8.17
CA ASN A 145 -11.88 -7.63 7.12
C ASN A 145 -11.93 -6.13 7.48
N SER A 146 -12.17 -5.83 8.76
CA SER A 146 -12.18 -4.45 9.26
C SER A 146 -10.80 -3.81 9.13
N ILE A 147 -9.75 -4.50 9.57
CA ILE A 147 -8.35 -4.04 9.48
C ILE A 147 -7.94 -3.83 8.01
N GLN A 148 -8.28 -4.77 7.12
CA GLN A 148 -8.03 -4.63 5.69
C GLN A 148 -8.70 -3.38 5.12
N SER A 149 -9.99 -3.19 5.40
CA SER A 149 -10.74 -2.00 4.93
C SER A 149 -10.15 -0.69 5.46
N TRP A 150 -9.79 -0.63 6.74
CA TRP A 150 -9.16 0.54 7.33
C TRP A 150 -7.79 0.82 6.69
N PHE A 151 -7.02 -0.24 6.44
CA PHE A 151 -5.70 -0.10 5.84
C PHE A 151 -5.75 0.32 4.38
N GLU A 152 -6.66 -0.25 3.58
CA GLU A 152 -6.91 0.22 2.21
C GLU A 152 -7.31 1.70 2.18
N THR A 153 -8.17 2.13 3.10
CA THR A 153 -8.55 3.55 3.23
C THR A 153 -7.32 4.43 3.53
N PHE A 154 -6.44 3.98 4.42
CA PHE A 154 -5.19 4.68 4.72
C PHE A 154 -4.24 4.73 3.51
N LEU A 155 -4.08 3.61 2.79
CA LEU A 155 -3.26 3.53 1.58
C LEU A 155 -3.75 4.50 0.50
N ASN A 156 -5.06 4.65 0.36
CA ASN A 156 -5.70 5.51 -0.64
C ASN A 156 -5.61 7.00 -0.31
N THR A 157 -5.46 7.35 0.96
CA THR A 157 -5.51 8.74 1.41
C THR A 157 -4.15 9.17 1.93
N THR A 158 -3.96 9.10 3.26
CA THR A 158 -2.80 9.63 3.97
C THR A 158 -1.47 9.09 3.43
N PHE A 159 -1.41 7.81 3.08
CA PHE A 159 -0.17 7.21 2.59
C PHE A 159 0.16 7.62 1.15
N SER A 160 -0.84 7.74 0.28
CA SER A 160 -0.65 8.25 -1.08
C SER A 160 -0.19 9.70 -1.08
N ASP A 161 -0.79 10.54 -0.23
CA ASP A 161 -0.36 11.93 -0.02
C ASP A 161 1.08 12.00 0.51
N TRP A 162 1.42 11.12 1.47
CA TRP A 162 2.77 11.01 2.00
C TRP A 162 3.77 10.63 0.90
N ILE A 163 3.46 9.64 0.06
CA ILE A 163 4.32 9.26 -1.06
C ILE A 163 4.54 10.43 -2.02
N ALA A 164 3.48 11.15 -2.37
CA ALA A 164 3.56 12.32 -3.22
C ALA A 164 4.46 13.40 -2.60
N SER A 165 4.31 13.67 -1.30
CA SER A 165 5.13 14.65 -0.56
C SER A 165 6.62 14.29 -0.53
N LYS A 166 6.96 13.01 -0.67
CA LYS A 166 8.35 12.53 -0.74
C LYS A 166 8.89 12.47 -2.17
N GLY A 167 8.21 13.03 -3.17
CA GLY A 167 8.66 12.98 -4.56
C GLY A 167 8.39 11.63 -5.25
N GLY A 168 7.46 10.84 -4.71
CA GLY A 168 7.00 9.59 -5.29
C GLY A 168 7.80 8.34 -4.90
N TRP A 169 7.32 7.19 -5.38
CA TRP A 169 7.87 5.86 -5.09
C TRP A 169 9.35 5.71 -5.41
N ASN A 170 9.80 6.31 -6.51
CA ASN A 170 11.21 6.22 -6.90
C ASN A 170 12.11 6.85 -5.85
N ASN A 171 11.75 8.02 -5.31
CA ASN A 171 12.57 8.68 -4.30
C ASN A 171 12.62 7.85 -2.99
N ILE A 172 11.47 7.35 -2.55
CA ILE A 172 11.36 6.52 -1.34
C ILE A 172 12.28 5.28 -1.42
N LEU A 173 12.33 4.63 -2.58
CA LEU A 173 13.07 3.37 -2.76
C LEU A 173 14.53 3.58 -3.21
N THR A 174 14.93 4.80 -3.58
CA THR A 174 16.29 5.08 -4.04
C THR A 174 17.30 5.08 -2.90
N GLU A 175 16.90 5.52 -1.70
CA GLU A 175 17.77 5.59 -0.53
C GLU A 175 18.27 4.20 -0.09
N GLY A 176 17.38 3.23 0.07
CA GLY A 176 17.75 1.88 0.51
C GLY A 176 18.41 1.00 -0.56
N CYS A 177 18.55 1.48 -1.82
CA CYS A 177 19.30 0.76 -2.86
C CYS A 177 20.80 1.07 -2.85
N LYS A 178 21.25 2.03 -2.02
CA LYS A 178 22.67 2.38 -1.83
C LYS A 178 23.34 1.34 -0.91
N ASN A 179 24.57 0.94 -1.22
CA ASN A 179 25.26 -0.24 -0.69
C ASN A 179 25.72 -0.18 0.79
N THR A 180 25.07 0.52 1.71
CA THR A 180 25.63 0.67 3.06
C THR A 180 24.56 0.70 4.13
N PHE A 181 24.47 -0.38 4.93
CA PHE A 181 24.08 -0.25 6.33
C PHE A 181 25.31 0.20 7.13
N ASP A 182 25.69 1.47 7.00
CA ASP A 182 26.74 2.03 7.86
C ASP A 182 26.27 1.98 9.33
N LEU A 183 27.22 1.92 10.27
CA LEU A 183 26.92 1.82 11.71
C LEU A 183 25.95 2.92 12.21
N ILE A 184 26.04 4.12 11.62
CA ILE A 184 25.17 5.26 11.94
C ILE A 184 23.75 5.03 11.42
N GLU A 185 23.60 4.49 10.21
CA GLU A 185 22.30 4.15 9.62
C GLU A 185 21.61 3.05 10.44
N SER A 186 22.35 2.08 10.95
CA SER A 186 21.82 1.05 11.85
C SER A 186 21.24 1.64 13.15
N ILE A 187 21.89 2.64 13.76
CA ILE A 187 21.39 3.28 14.98
C ILE A 187 20.08 4.04 14.72
N CYS A 188 20.01 4.82 13.63
CA CYS A 188 18.81 5.56 13.26
C CYS A 188 17.64 4.63 12.95
N ILE A 189 17.89 3.54 12.23
CA ILE A 189 16.90 2.49 11.93
C ILE A 189 16.38 1.88 13.24
N GLY A 190 17.28 1.56 14.17
CA GLY A 190 16.91 1.09 15.51
C GLY A 190 15.98 2.06 16.24
N SER A 191 16.23 3.36 16.19
CA SER A 191 15.35 4.36 16.81
C SER A 191 13.98 4.46 16.14
N ILE A 192 13.90 4.41 14.80
CA ILE A 192 12.63 4.47 14.07
C ILE A 192 11.76 3.28 14.42
N ILE A 193 12.37 2.10 14.51
CA ILE A 193 11.66 0.88 14.86
C ILE A 193 11.28 0.88 16.33
N ALA A 194 12.16 1.31 17.24
CA ALA A 194 11.81 1.48 18.66
C ALA A 194 10.63 2.47 18.84
N SER A 195 10.62 3.59 18.10
CA SER A 195 9.51 4.53 18.08
C SER A 195 8.23 3.89 17.52
N ALA A 196 8.32 3.17 16.40
CA ALA A 196 7.18 2.45 15.83
C ALA A 196 6.61 1.42 16.81
N ILE A 197 7.47 0.67 17.49
CA ILE A 197 7.12 -0.30 18.53
C ILE A 197 6.46 0.39 19.72
N PHE A 198 7.03 1.51 20.19
CA PHE A 198 6.46 2.29 21.28
C PHE A 198 5.07 2.83 20.90
N ILE A 199 4.89 3.31 19.67
CA ILE A 199 3.59 3.74 19.13
C ILE A 199 2.63 2.55 19.11
N ILE A 200 3.05 1.39 18.59
CA ILE A 200 2.24 0.16 18.57
C ILE A 200 1.78 -0.20 19.99
N ALA A 201 2.70 -0.23 20.96
CA ALA A 201 2.39 -0.52 22.35
C ALA A 201 1.44 0.52 22.98
N LYS A 202 1.71 1.81 22.76
CA LYS A 202 0.91 2.92 23.28
C LYS A 202 -0.53 2.88 22.80
N TYR A 203 -0.76 2.54 21.53
CA TYR A 203 -2.09 2.61 20.93
C TYR A 203 -2.84 1.28 20.96
N LEU A 204 -2.17 0.12 21.04
CA LEU A 204 -2.82 -1.20 20.94
C LEU A 204 -2.66 -2.12 22.16
N VAL A 205 -1.78 -1.82 23.13
CA VAL A 205 -1.49 -2.72 24.29
C VAL A 205 -2.09 -2.19 25.60
N LYS A 206 -3.09 -1.31 25.55
CA LYS A 206 -3.74 -0.80 26.77
C LYS A 206 -4.46 -1.87 27.58
#